data_AF-A0A5C7H0W7-F1
#
_entry.id   AF-A0A5C7H0W7-F1
#
_cell.length_a   1.000
_cell.length_b   1.000
_cell.length_c   1.000
_cell.angle_alpha   90.00
_cell.angle_beta   90.00
_cell.angle_gamma   90.00
#
_symmetry.space_group_name_H-M   'P 1'
#
loop_
_entity.id
_entity.type
_entity.pdbx_description
1 polymer ?
#
loop_
_entity_poly.entity_id
_entity_poly.type
_entity_poly.pdbx_seq_one_letter_code
_entity_poly.pdbx_strand_id
1 'polypeptide(L)'
;MASEREDFSLSGPLHLTAIDWTNVHHRRSVAASLVQGVYVVERDRQQKREGSLALASPWWEFFNFQMLRQLKDDVDSSIFGAIYKFKPPASHSNLSTDGCPCYVLPSKAP
;
A
#
# COMPACT_ATOMS: atom_id res chain seq x y z
N MET A 1 -17.20 10.02 9.25
CA MET A 1 -16.02 10.80 8.86
C MET A 1 -14.81 9.88 8.86
N ALA A 2 -13.90 10.04 7.90
CA ALA A 2 -12.65 9.28 7.90
C ALA A 2 -11.78 9.71 9.10
N SER A 3 -11.10 8.75 9.71
CA SER A 3 -10.08 9.00 10.74
C SER A 3 -8.82 9.53 10.06
N GLU A 4 -8.08 10.41 10.75
CA GLU A 4 -6.77 10.91 10.30
C GLU A 4 -5.80 9.78 9.92
N ARG A 5 -5.96 8.60 10.54
CA ARG A 5 -5.16 7.38 10.27
C ARG A 5 -5.42 6.76 8.90
N GLU A 6 -6.56 7.04 8.28
CA GLU A 6 -6.93 6.54 6.96
C GLU A 6 -6.42 7.46 5.85
N ASP A 7 -6.24 8.74 6.19
CA ASP A 7 -5.77 9.75 5.25
C ASP A 7 -4.24 9.69 5.14
N PHE A 8 -3.77 9.32 3.96
CA PHE A 8 -2.35 9.26 3.66
C PHE A 8 -1.67 10.64 3.75
N SER A 9 -2.38 11.73 3.43
CA SER A 9 -1.80 13.07 3.50
C SER A 9 -1.52 13.52 4.94
N LEU A 10 -2.19 12.91 5.92
CA LEU A 10 -2.03 13.21 7.34
C LEU A 10 -1.11 12.21 8.05
N SER A 11 -1.23 10.92 7.74
CA SER A 11 -0.54 9.83 8.45
C SER A 11 0.54 9.12 7.63
N GLY A 12 0.68 9.45 6.34
CA GLY A 12 1.66 8.87 5.45
C GLY A 12 3.06 9.44 5.68
N PRO A 13 4.13 8.68 5.39
CA PRO A 13 5.51 9.14 5.57
C PRO A 13 5.97 10.03 4.40
N LEU A 14 5.31 11.18 4.21
CA LEU A 14 5.50 12.08 3.06
C LEU A 14 6.96 12.56 2.84
N HIS A 15 7.80 12.52 3.88
CA HIS A 15 9.23 12.80 3.78
C HIS A 15 10.04 11.75 2.99
N LEU A 16 9.51 10.55 2.73
CA LEU A 16 10.21 9.46 2.04
C LEU A 16 10.01 9.53 0.52
N THR A 17 10.41 10.64 -0.09
CA THR A 17 10.27 10.86 -1.54
C THR A 17 11.25 10.03 -2.38
N ALA A 18 12.39 9.64 -1.81
CA ALA A 18 13.37 8.73 -2.41
C ALA A 18 13.58 7.49 -1.52
N ILE A 19 13.35 6.31 -2.08
CA ILE A 19 13.45 5.05 -1.35
C ILE A 19 14.83 4.42 -1.57
N ASP A 20 15.63 4.43 -0.52
CA ASP A 20 16.81 3.57 -0.41
C ASP A 20 16.37 2.16 0.05
N TRP A 21 16.39 1.20 -0.87
CA TRP A 21 16.03 -0.19 -0.60
C TRP A 21 17.05 -0.94 0.26
N THR A 22 18.26 -0.41 0.43
CA THR A 22 19.26 -0.99 1.36
C THR A 22 18.93 -0.61 2.81
N ASN A 23 18.30 0.56 3.01
CA ASN A 23 17.92 1.06 4.31
C ASN A 23 16.71 0.30 4.90
N VAL A 24 16.90 -0.32 6.07
CA VAL A 24 15.86 -1.09 6.77
C VAL A 24 14.67 -0.23 7.19
N HIS A 25 14.90 1.03 7.57
CA HIS A 25 13.83 1.95 7.98
C HIS A 25 12.95 2.33 6.79
N HIS A 26 13.53 2.58 5.62
CA HIS A 26 12.77 2.88 4.40
C HIS A 26 11.91 1.68 4.01
N ARG A 27 12.51 0.48 3.95
CA ARG A 27 11.77 -0.77 3.67
C ARG A 27 10.63 -1.00 4.64
N ARG A 28 10.85 -0.77 5.95
CA ARG A 28 9.81 -0.91 6.98
C ARG A 28 8.68 0.08 6.77
N SER A 29 8.98 1.35 6.48
CA SER A 29 7.97 2.37 6.21
C SER A 29 7.14 2.04 4.98
N VAL A 30 7.78 1.61 3.88
CA VAL A 30 7.05 1.16 2.67
C VAL A 30 6.14 -0.03 3.01
N ALA A 31 6.66 -1.06 3.69
CA ALA A 31 5.86 -2.23 4.08
C ALA A 31 4.67 -1.84 4.98
N ALA A 32 4.89 -0.96 5.96
CA ALA A 32 3.83 -0.45 6.83
C ALA A 32 2.76 0.32 6.05
N SER A 33 3.15 1.15 5.07
CA SER A 33 2.20 1.85 4.21
C SER A 33 1.39 0.91 3.33
N LEU A 34 1.98 -0.15 2.78
CA LEU A 34 1.24 -1.17 2.02
C LEU A 34 0.23 -1.91 2.90
N VAL A 35 0.62 -2.30 4.12
CA VAL A 35 -0.29 -2.92 5.11
C VAL A 35 -1.44 -1.97 5.45
N GLN A 36 -1.13 -0.71 5.74
CA GLN A 36 -2.14 0.29 6.05
C GLN A 36 -3.08 0.53 4.87
N GLY A 37 -2.56 0.52 3.65
CA GLY A 37 -3.36 0.58 2.42
C GLY A 37 -4.44 -0.51 2.37
N VAL A 38 -4.10 -1.76 2.72
CA VAL A 38 -5.09 -2.86 2.79
C VAL A 38 -6.16 -2.60 3.84
N TYR A 39 -5.79 -2.12 5.02
CA TYR A 39 -6.76 -1.76 6.05
C TYR A 39 -7.71 -0.66 5.58
N VAL A 40 -7.20 0.34 4.87
CA VAL A 40 -8.03 1.41 4.30
C VAL A 40 -8.92 0.89 3.18
N VAL A 41 -8.46 -0.06 2.36
CA VAL A 41 -9.33 -0.73 1.35
C VAL A 41 -10.51 -1.46 2.02
N GLU A 42 -10.26 -2.23 3.08
CA GLU A 42 -11.35 -2.91 3.79
C GLU A 42 -12.32 -1.90 4.42
N ARG A 43 -11.80 -0.77 4.91
CA ARG A 43 -12.62 0.29 5.48
C ARG A 43 -13.40 1.07 4.42
N ASP A 44 -12.81 1.29 3.24
CA ASP A 44 -13.49 1.82 2.06
C ASP A 44 -14.68 0.92 1.69
N ARG A 45 -14.48 -0.41 1.67
CA ARG A 45 -15.56 -1.38 1.45
C ARG A 45 -16.67 -1.27 2.51
N GLN A 46 -16.32 -1.27 3.79
CA GLN A 46 -17.28 -1.18 4.89
C GLN A 46 -18.09 0.14 4.87
N GLN A 47 -17.46 1.24 4.47
CA GLN A 47 -18.09 2.56 4.37
C GLN A 47 -18.68 2.87 2.99
N LYS A 48 -18.62 1.93 2.04
CA LYS A 48 -19.06 2.10 0.65
C LYS A 48 -18.41 3.32 -0.03
N ARG A 49 -17.12 3.55 0.25
CA ARG A 49 -16.32 4.60 -0.39
C ARG A 49 -15.75 4.04 -1.69
N GLU A 50 -16.16 4.63 -2.81
CA GLU A 50 -15.77 4.21 -4.15
C GLU A 50 -15.27 5.41 -4.98
N GLY A 51 -14.47 5.14 -6.01
CA GLY A 51 -13.94 6.17 -6.90
C GLY A 51 -13.17 7.25 -6.15
N SER A 52 -13.59 8.51 -6.29
CA SER A 52 -12.96 9.67 -5.65
C SER A 52 -13.14 9.73 -4.12
N LEU A 53 -14.05 8.93 -3.56
CA LEU A 53 -14.25 8.86 -2.11
C LEU A 53 -13.32 7.83 -1.43
N ALA A 54 -12.73 6.92 -2.21
CA ALA A 54 -11.82 5.91 -1.69
C ALA A 54 -10.49 6.56 -1.27
N LEU A 55 -10.01 6.19 -0.08
CA LEU A 55 -8.82 6.80 0.52
C LEU A 55 -7.58 5.92 0.40
N ALA A 56 -7.74 4.69 -0.07
CA ALA A 56 -6.69 3.71 0.01
C ALA A 56 -5.55 3.92 -1.00
N SER A 57 -5.84 4.42 -2.22
CA SER A 57 -4.86 4.44 -3.32
C SER A 57 -3.52 5.15 -3.01
N PRO A 58 -3.51 6.30 -2.32
CA PRO A 58 -2.26 7.00 -2.02
C PRO A 58 -1.27 6.18 -1.20
N TRP A 59 -1.74 5.23 -0.38
CA TRP A 59 -0.90 4.40 0.49
C TRP A 59 0.11 3.52 -0.26
N TRP A 60 -0.17 3.15 -1.51
CA TRP A 60 0.75 2.39 -2.37
C TRP A 60 1.24 3.19 -3.56
N GLU A 61 0.42 4.09 -4.11
CA GLU A 61 0.77 4.90 -5.29
C GLU A 61 1.96 5.83 -5.01
N PHE A 62 2.05 6.39 -3.79
CA PHE A 62 3.17 7.25 -3.40
C PHE A 62 4.53 6.55 -3.53
N PHE A 63 4.56 5.23 -3.32
CA PHE A 63 5.77 4.41 -3.43
C PHE A 63 5.89 3.71 -4.78
N ASN A 64 5.16 4.17 -5.79
CA ASN A 64 5.15 3.59 -7.13
C ASN A 64 4.71 2.12 -7.16
N PHE A 65 3.79 1.73 -6.28
CA PHE A 65 3.13 0.44 -6.35
C PHE A 65 1.75 0.59 -7.00
N GLN A 66 1.24 -0.53 -7.51
CA GLN A 66 -0.15 -0.67 -7.92
C GLN A 66 -0.73 -1.91 -7.25
N MET A 67 -1.94 -1.79 -6.70
CA MET A 67 -2.71 -2.95 -6.24
C MET A 67 -3.22 -3.74 -7.46
N LEU A 68 -2.77 -5.00 -7.60
CA LEU A 68 -3.21 -5.89 -8.68
C LEU A 68 -4.44 -6.70 -8.28
N ARG A 69 -4.46 -7.19 -7.05
CA ARG A 69 -5.51 -8.09 -6.57
C ARG A 69 -5.73 -7.91 -5.09
N GLN A 70 -6.98 -7.81 -4.68
CA GLN A 70 -7.40 -7.91 -3.28
C GLN A 70 -7.55 -9.39 -2.92
N LEU A 71 -7.08 -9.76 -1.74
CA LEU A 71 -7.31 -11.07 -1.14
C LEU A 71 -8.52 -10.94 -0.23
N LYS A 72 -9.57 -11.69 -0.54
CA LYS A 72 -10.84 -11.67 0.15
C LYS A 72 -11.07 -13.01 0.83
N ASP A 73 -11.64 -12.97 2.02
CA ASP A 73 -12.15 -14.15 2.69
C ASP A 73 -13.43 -14.64 2.00
N ASP A 74 -13.56 -15.94 1.78
CA ASP A 74 -14.68 -16.51 1.02
C ASP A 74 -15.98 -16.58 1.84
N VAL A 75 -15.92 -16.40 3.17
CA VAL A 75 -17.08 -16.47 4.06
C VAL A 75 -17.83 -15.13 4.12
N ASP A 76 -17.11 -14.03 4.34
CA ASP A 76 -17.71 -12.70 4.54
C ASP A 76 -17.26 -11.64 3.51
N SER A 77 -16.44 -12.03 2.54
CA SER A 77 -15.85 -11.14 1.54
C SER A 77 -15.00 -10.01 2.12
N SER A 78 -14.53 -10.13 3.37
CA SER A 78 -13.62 -9.16 3.97
C SER A 78 -12.24 -9.22 3.32
N ILE A 79 -11.65 -8.05 3.12
CA ILE A 79 -10.35 -7.91 2.49
C ILE A 79 -9.28 -8.03 3.58
N PHE A 80 -8.53 -9.13 3.57
CA PHE A 80 -7.48 -9.39 4.57
C PHE A 80 -6.07 -9.11 4.03
N GLY A 81 -5.92 -8.97 2.72
CA GLY A 81 -4.64 -8.79 2.08
C GLY A 81 -4.75 -8.22 0.67
N ALA A 82 -3.60 -7.94 0.05
CA ALA A 82 -3.53 -7.55 -1.34
C ALA A 82 -2.19 -7.94 -1.97
N ILE A 83 -2.19 -8.14 -3.28
CA ILE A 83 -0.99 -8.33 -4.09
C ILE A 83 -0.68 -6.99 -4.76
N TYR A 84 0.47 -6.43 -4.41
CA TYR A 84 1.00 -5.22 -5.02
C TYR A 84 2.05 -5.55 -6.08
N LYS A 85 2.09 -4.76 -7.15
CA LYS A 85 3.15 -4.76 -8.15
C LYS A 85 3.90 -3.43 -8.09
N PHE A 86 5.21 -3.50 -7.96
CA PHE A 86 6.07 -2.34 -8.09
C PHE A 86 6.14 -1.89 -9.57
N LYS A 87 5.96 -0.59 -9.80
CA LYS A 87 6.00 0.06 -11.12
C LYS A 87 6.97 1.25 -11.03
N PRO A 88 8.28 1.04 -11.20
CA PRO A 88 9.24 2.13 -11.09
C PRO A 88 8.92 3.25 -12.10
N PRO A 89 9.09 4.52 -11.71
CA PRO A 89 8.93 5.63 -12.64
C PRO A 89 9.94 5.52 -13.78
N ALA A 90 9.51 5.89 -14.99
CA ALA A 90 10.26 5.68 -16.25
C ALA A 90 11.67 6.31 -16.26
N SER A 91 11.95 7.26 -15.37
CA SER A 91 13.25 7.94 -15.22
C SER A 91 14.29 7.18 -14.38
N HIS A 92 13.91 6.09 -13.69
CA HIS A 92 14.80 5.35 -12.77
C HIS A 92 15.20 3.96 -13.29
N SER A 93 15.30 3.79 -14.61
CA SER A 93 15.65 2.52 -15.27
C SER A 93 17.06 1.98 -14.95
N ASN A 94 17.88 2.71 -14.20
CA ASN A 94 19.26 2.34 -13.85
C ASN A 94 19.50 1.99 -12.37
N LEU A 95 18.48 2.02 -11.51
CA LEU A 95 18.62 1.45 -10.17
C LEU A 95 18.37 -0.05 -10.25
N SER A 96 19.46 -0.81 -10.12
CA SER A 96 19.50 -2.26 -10.00
C SER A 96 18.24 -2.75 -9.28
N THR A 97 17.41 -3.51 -9.97
CA THR A 97 16.20 -4.15 -9.43
C THR A 97 16.53 -5.27 -8.43
N ASP A 98 17.75 -5.24 -7.90
CA ASP A 98 18.35 -6.21 -6.99
C ASP A 98 17.87 -5.88 -5.58
N GLY A 99 16.83 -6.60 -5.12
CA GLY A 99 16.29 -6.48 -3.76
C GLY A 99 14.94 -5.78 -3.62
N CYS A 100 14.32 -5.30 -4.70
CA CYS A 100 12.94 -4.81 -4.66
C CYS A 100 11.96 -6.01 -4.58
N PRO A 101 11.19 -6.17 -3.49
CA PRO A 101 10.24 -7.28 -3.41
C PRO A 101 9.15 -7.11 -4.47
N CYS A 102 9.08 -8.03 -5.43
CA CYS A 102 8.07 -8.00 -6.49
C CYS A 102 6.65 -8.29 -5.97
N TYR A 103 6.53 -8.84 -4.75
CA TYR A 103 5.25 -9.20 -4.14
C TYR A 103 5.33 -8.98 -2.62
N VAL A 104 4.43 -8.18 -2.07
CA VAL A 104 4.20 -8.06 -0.63
C VAL A 104 2.82 -8.62 -0.34
N LEU A 105 2.76 -9.65 0.50
CA LEU A 105 1.52 -10.27 1.01
C LEU A 105 1.35 -9.83 2.47
N PRO A 106 0.49 -8.84 2.77
CA PRO A 106 0.10 -8.61 4.14
C PRO A 106 -0.88 -9.72 4.56
N SER A 107 -0.50 -10.49 5.58
CA SER A 107 -1.30 -11.54 6.21
C SER A 107 -1.56 -11.14 7.65
N LYS A 108 -2.84 -11.08 8.04
CA LYS A 108 -3.23 -11.10 9.45
C LYS A 108 -3.18 -12.56 9.90
N ALA A 109 -2.30 -12.90 10.85
CA ALA A 109 -2.42 -14.17 11.55
C ALA A 109 -3.74 -14.16 12.36
N PRO A 110 -4.47 -15.29 12.39
CA PRO A 110 -5.79 -15.40 13.03
C PRO A 110 -5.77 -15.05 14.52
#